data_AF-A0A976KC32-F1
#
_entry.id   AF-A0A976KC32-F1
#
_cell.length_a   1.000
_cell.length_b   1.000
_cell.length_c   1.000
_cell.angle_alpha   90.00
_cell.angle_beta   90.00
_cell.angle_gamma   90.00
#
_symmetry.space_group_name_H-M   'P 1'
#
loop_
_entity.id
_entity.type
_entity.pdbx_description
1 polymer ?
#
loop_
_entity_poly.entity_id
_entity_poly.type
_entity_poly.pdbx_seq_one_letter_code
_entity_poly.pdbx_strand_id
1 'polypeptide(L)'
;GTIILCAPLLYPAAGELAADPIILMGAILGGATFGDNISPVSDTTIASATTQGADMGGVVRSRMRYALPAAGVALLFYMILGGGSVTAASGPGVASTTAAGGPQALPMLLAPVVVVALLIHKRHLLEGLLTGILFAVLLGLALGLLEPAQILYLDLDNFTARGLVIDGMERGIGVSIFTILLVGLVVGLEASGVLARLIDATGGRARSVRGAELWIFVTVSLAVLLTTHSVVAILAVGRFTREAGKRFGLGPYRRANLLDTTVCTYPFIVPYCIPTVLAASTTAAGEAAGLPRLSPLSIGLVNFHSWALLAVVLLAVITGYGRAGDASMNQRAAE
;
A
#
# COMPACT_ATOMS: atom_id res chain seq x y z
N GLY A 1 -2.86 -4.38 -3.84
CA GLY A 1 -4.33 -4.41 -4.00
C GLY A 1 -4.90 -3.02 -4.18
N THR A 2 -4.99 -2.24 -3.10
CA THR A 2 -5.66 -0.92 -3.08
C THR A 2 -5.16 0.05 -4.16
N ILE A 3 -3.85 0.12 -4.42
CA ILE A 3 -3.28 1.01 -5.44
C ILE A 3 -3.85 0.68 -6.84
N ILE A 4 -3.84 -0.59 -7.23
CA ILE A 4 -4.30 -1.05 -8.56
C ILE A 4 -5.81 -0.80 -8.74
N LEU A 5 -6.58 -0.91 -7.67
CA LEU A 5 -8.02 -0.68 -7.71
C LEU A 5 -8.36 0.82 -7.72
N CYS A 6 -7.83 1.58 -6.76
CA CYS A 6 -8.25 2.95 -6.51
C CYS A 6 -7.54 3.96 -7.41
N ALA A 7 -6.27 3.75 -7.78
CA ALA A 7 -5.51 4.75 -8.53
C ALA A 7 -6.08 5.01 -9.94
N PRO A 8 -6.40 3.99 -10.76
CA PRO A 8 -7.01 4.22 -12.08
C PRO A 8 -8.39 4.88 -12.01
N LEU A 9 -9.10 4.76 -10.88
CA LEU A 9 -10.41 5.37 -10.68
C LEU A 9 -10.31 6.82 -10.19
N LEU A 10 -9.43 7.07 -9.22
CA LEU A 10 -9.34 8.36 -8.54
C LEU A 10 -8.38 9.33 -9.22
N TYR A 11 -7.32 8.84 -9.87
CA TYR A 11 -6.32 9.70 -10.52
C TYR A 11 -6.92 10.55 -11.65
N PRO A 12 -7.75 10.02 -12.57
CA PRO A 12 -8.38 10.84 -13.62
C PRO A 12 -9.25 11.99 -13.08
N ALA A 13 -9.81 11.84 -11.88
CA ALA A 13 -10.63 12.88 -11.25
C ALA A 13 -9.82 14.14 -10.88
N ALA A 14 -8.48 14.11 -10.91
CA ALA A 14 -7.66 15.30 -10.63
C ALA A 14 -7.99 16.46 -11.57
N GLY A 15 -8.27 16.16 -12.85
CA GLY A 15 -8.56 17.17 -13.87
C GLY A 15 -9.85 17.94 -13.57
N GLU A 16 -10.89 17.25 -13.12
CA GLU A 16 -12.17 17.86 -12.74
C GLU A 16 -12.11 18.56 -11.38
N LEU A 17 -11.33 18.01 -10.44
CA LEU A 17 -11.20 18.53 -9.07
C LEU A 17 -10.19 19.69 -8.96
N ALA A 18 -9.53 20.08 -10.05
CA ALA A 18 -8.40 21.01 -10.06
C ALA A 18 -7.33 20.66 -9.00
N ALA A 19 -7.14 19.36 -8.76
CA ALA A 19 -6.18 18.86 -7.78
C ALA A 19 -4.79 18.75 -8.42
N ASP A 20 -3.73 19.00 -7.65
CA ASP A 20 -2.38 18.70 -8.11
C ASP A 20 -2.24 17.18 -8.36
N PRO A 21 -1.90 16.74 -9.58
CA PRO A 21 -1.87 15.31 -9.90
C PRO A 21 -0.86 14.52 -9.06
N ILE A 22 0.28 15.13 -8.73
CA ILE A 22 1.32 14.49 -7.93
C ILE A 22 0.81 14.30 -6.51
N ILE A 23 0.25 15.35 -5.90
CA ILE A 23 -0.27 15.30 -4.53
C ILE A 23 -1.47 14.34 -4.42
N LEU A 24 -2.38 14.32 -5.41
CA LEU A 24 -3.48 13.38 -5.44
C LEU A 24 -2.98 11.94 -5.51
N MET A 25 -2.03 11.64 -6.40
CA MET A 25 -1.47 10.30 -6.49
C MET A 25 -0.71 9.91 -5.21
N GLY A 26 -0.03 10.89 -4.59
CA GLY A 26 0.53 10.77 -3.26
C GLY A 26 -0.51 10.39 -2.20
N ALA A 27 -1.68 11.03 -2.22
CA ALA A 27 -2.78 10.76 -1.29
C ALA A 27 -3.38 9.36 -1.50
N ILE A 28 -3.54 8.93 -2.76
CA ILE A 28 -3.99 7.57 -3.08
C ILE A 28 -2.98 6.54 -2.56
N LEU A 29 -1.69 6.77 -2.80
CA LEU A 29 -0.62 5.88 -2.31
C LEU A 29 -0.57 5.87 -0.78
N GLY A 30 -0.66 7.03 -0.13
CA GLY A 30 -0.67 7.17 1.33
C GLY A 30 -1.88 6.51 1.98
N GLY A 31 -3.07 6.61 1.37
CA GLY A 31 -4.28 5.90 1.79
C GLY A 31 -4.13 4.38 1.64
N ALA A 32 -3.48 3.91 0.57
CA ALA A 32 -3.15 2.50 0.42
C ALA A 32 -2.15 2.01 1.48
N THR A 33 -1.12 2.80 1.80
CA THR A 33 -0.18 2.49 2.90
C THR A 33 -0.89 2.42 4.25
N PHE A 34 -1.74 3.41 4.55
CA PHE A 34 -2.53 3.43 5.78
C PHE A 34 -3.42 2.20 5.89
N GLY A 35 -4.13 1.84 4.80
CA GLY A 35 -4.95 0.64 4.72
C GLY A 35 -4.16 -0.65 4.97
N ASP A 36 -2.92 -0.74 4.47
CA ASP A 36 -2.02 -1.86 4.73
C ASP A 36 -1.71 -2.00 6.23
N ASN A 37 -1.46 -0.89 6.92
CA ASN A 37 -1.17 -0.88 8.36
C ASN A 37 -2.38 -1.20 9.24
N ILE A 38 -3.62 -0.97 8.80
CA ILE A 38 -4.79 -1.20 9.67
C ILE A 38 -5.64 -2.40 9.25
N SER A 39 -5.22 -3.14 8.22
CA SER A 39 -5.95 -4.31 7.74
C SER A 39 -5.50 -5.59 8.45
N PRO A 40 -6.41 -6.30 9.17
CA PRO A 40 -6.09 -7.60 9.77
C PRO A 40 -5.73 -8.68 8.74
N VAL A 41 -6.11 -8.47 7.48
CA VAL A 41 -5.89 -9.39 6.36
C VAL A 41 -4.73 -8.94 5.45
N SER A 42 -3.98 -7.90 5.82
CA SER A 42 -2.78 -7.50 5.08
C SER A 42 -1.65 -8.52 5.30
N ASP A 43 -0.89 -8.82 4.25
CA ASP A 43 0.24 -9.74 4.27
C ASP A 43 1.32 -9.30 5.28
N THR A 44 1.57 -7.99 5.40
CA THR A 44 2.55 -7.44 6.36
C THR A 44 2.05 -7.62 7.79
N THR A 45 0.74 -7.47 8.01
CA THR A 45 0.09 -7.72 9.30
C THR A 45 0.14 -9.20 9.67
N ILE A 46 -0.18 -10.09 8.74
CA ILE A 46 -0.11 -11.54 8.94
C ILE A 46 1.33 -11.95 9.27
N ALA A 47 2.32 -11.49 8.48
CA ALA A 47 3.72 -11.85 8.68
C ALA A 47 4.29 -11.27 9.99
N SER A 48 4.01 -10.00 10.31
CA SER A 48 4.50 -9.38 11.55
C SER A 48 3.87 -9.99 12.79
N ALA A 49 2.56 -10.28 12.78
CA ALA A 49 1.88 -10.94 13.89
C ALA A 49 2.40 -12.38 14.09
N THR A 50 2.44 -13.17 13.01
CA THR A 50 2.81 -14.59 13.05
C THR A 50 4.28 -14.76 13.47
N THR A 51 5.21 -13.98 12.92
CA THR A 51 6.62 -14.09 13.30
C THR A 51 6.88 -13.76 14.77
N GLN A 52 6.04 -12.90 15.37
CA GLN A 52 6.20 -12.45 16.75
C GLN A 52 5.33 -13.19 17.76
N GLY A 53 4.46 -14.10 17.30
CA GLY A 53 3.53 -14.86 18.15
C GLY A 53 2.43 -13.99 18.75
N ALA A 54 1.93 -13.03 17.99
CA ALA A 54 0.81 -12.17 18.35
C ALA A 54 -0.42 -12.51 17.51
N ASP A 55 -1.63 -12.27 18.02
CA ASP A 55 -2.84 -12.33 17.21
C ASP A 55 -2.99 -11.08 16.32
N MET A 56 -3.56 -11.26 15.13
CA MET A 56 -3.63 -10.20 14.11
C MET A 56 -4.52 -9.02 14.53
N GLY A 57 -5.66 -9.29 15.17
CA GLY A 57 -6.61 -8.25 15.59
C GLY A 57 -6.03 -7.34 16.67
N GLY A 58 -5.35 -7.94 17.65
CA GLY A 58 -4.60 -7.30 18.70
C GLY A 58 -3.45 -6.47 18.12
N VAL A 59 -2.68 -7.01 17.18
CA VAL A 59 -1.63 -6.26 16.47
C VAL A 59 -2.22 -5.02 15.79
N VAL A 60 -3.28 -5.16 14.98
CA VAL A 60 -3.93 -4.01 14.30
C VAL A 60 -4.39 -2.97 15.31
N ARG A 61 -5.13 -3.37 16.34
CA ARG A 61 -5.62 -2.47 17.40
C ARG A 61 -4.46 -1.74 18.08
N SER A 62 -3.40 -2.48 18.38
CA SER A 62 -2.19 -1.93 18.98
C SER A 62 -1.47 -0.98 18.01
N ARG A 63 -1.56 -1.20 16.70
CA ARG A 63 -0.90 -0.38 15.69
C ARG A 63 -1.60 0.95 15.43
N MET A 64 -2.91 1.03 15.65
CA MET A 64 -3.70 2.25 15.44
C MET A 64 -3.11 3.47 16.17
N ARG A 65 -2.45 3.28 17.32
CA ARG A 65 -1.79 4.37 18.05
C ARG A 65 -0.64 5.04 17.28
N TYR A 66 -0.05 4.35 16.30
CA TYR A 66 1.03 4.87 15.46
C TYR A 66 0.46 5.30 14.10
N ALA A 67 -0.42 4.48 13.52
CA ALA A 67 -0.99 4.73 12.20
C ALA A 67 -1.97 5.92 12.18
N LEU A 68 -2.81 6.12 13.19
CA LEU A 68 -3.79 7.21 13.21
C LEU A 68 -3.12 8.60 13.32
N PRO A 69 -2.13 8.84 14.21
CA PRO A 69 -1.41 10.11 14.21
C PRO A 69 -0.72 10.39 12.86
N ALA A 70 -0.10 9.37 12.26
CA ALA A 70 0.53 9.50 10.95
C ALA A 70 -0.49 9.83 9.85
N ALA A 71 -1.66 9.20 9.87
CA ALA A 71 -2.76 9.50 8.96
C ALA A 71 -3.31 10.92 9.13
N GLY A 72 -3.45 11.40 10.38
CA GLY A 72 -3.87 12.77 10.67
C GLY A 72 -2.90 13.82 10.13
N VAL A 73 -1.59 13.60 10.33
CA VAL A 73 -0.54 14.47 9.75
C VAL A 73 -0.61 14.43 8.22
N ALA A 74 -0.67 13.25 7.62
CA ALA A 74 -0.74 13.11 6.17
C ALA A 74 -1.96 13.82 5.58
N LEU A 75 -3.14 13.65 6.19
CA LEU A 75 -4.38 14.31 5.78
C LEU A 75 -4.24 15.83 5.80
N LEU A 76 -3.60 16.39 6.82
CA LEU A 76 -3.33 17.83 6.89
C LEU A 76 -2.45 18.28 5.72
N PHE A 77 -1.35 17.59 5.43
CA PHE A 77 -0.49 17.92 4.31
C PHE A 77 -1.20 17.80 2.96
N TYR A 78 -2.00 16.75 2.75
CA TYR A 78 -2.81 16.60 1.53
C TYR A 78 -3.88 17.68 1.39
N MET A 79 -4.50 18.14 2.48
CA MET A 79 -5.45 19.26 2.42
C MET A 79 -4.78 20.60 2.10
N ILE A 80 -3.58 20.84 2.62
CA ILE A 80 -2.85 22.10 2.40
C ILE A 80 -2.24 22.15 0.99
N LEU A 81 -1.64 21.05 0.54
CA LEU A 81 -0.88 20.97 -0.71
C LEU A 81 -1.67 20.44 -1.90
N GLY A 82 -2.84 19.82 -1.66
CA GLY A 82 -3.64 19.16 -2.70
C GLY A 82 -4.34 20.11 -3.65
N GLY A 83 -4.49 21.38 -3.27
CA GLY A 83 -4.98 22.42 -4.17
C GLY A 83 -3.99 22.66 -5.29
N GLY A 84 -4.36 22.30 -6.52
CA GLY A 84 -3.57 22.61 -7.70
C GLY A 84 -3.81 24.05 -8.12
N SER A 85 -2.75 24.84 -8.27
CA SER A 85 -2.77 25.91 -9.26
C SER A 85 -2.69 25.27 -10.63
N VAL A 86 -3.80 24.67 -11.08
CA VAL A 86 -4.01 24.56 -12.51
C VAL A 86 -4.17 26.00 -12.97
N THR A 87 -3.06 26.65 -13.33
CA THR A 87 -3.10 27.48 -14.52
C THR A 87 -3.78 26.58 -15.52
N ALA A 88 -5.06 26.84 -15.76
CA ALA A 88 -5.72 26.37 -16.95
C ALA A 88 -4.73 26.71 -18.05
N ALA A 89 -3.98 25.70 -18.51
CA ALA A 89 -3.40 25.74 -19.82
C ALA A 89 -4.64 25.86 -20.70
N SER A 90 -5.02 27.11 -20.89
CA SER A 90 -5.99 27.59 -21.86
C SER A 90 -5.32 27.39 -23.21
N GLY A 91 -5.00 26.14 -23.52
CA GLY A 91 -4.82 25.67 -24.87
C GLY A 91 -6.22 25.58 -25.47
N PRO A 92 -6.44 26.10 -26.68
CA PRO A 92 -7.74 26.02 -27.34
C PRO A 92 -8.06 24.54 -27.57
N GLY A 93 -8.86 23.95 -26.69
CA GLY A 93 -9.11 22.51 -26.71
C GLY A 93 -9.64 21.90 -25.42
N VAL A 94 -9.57 22.57 -24.26
CA VAL A 94 -10.33 22.13 -23.07
C VAL A 94 -11.77 22.58 -23.23
N ALA A 95 -12.45 21.98 -24.22
CA ALA A 95 -13.89 21.95 -24.23
C ALA A 95 -14.30 21.36 -22.87
N SER A 96 -15.20 22.06 -22.20
CA SER A 96 -16.06 21.50 -21.17
C SER A 96 -16.73 20.25 -21.74
N THR A 97 -16.04 19.12 -21.65
CA THR A 97 -16.67 17.81 -21.68
C THR A 97 -17.47 17.80 -20.39
N THR A 98 -18.75 18.11 -20.53
CA THR A 98 -19.80 17.75 -19.59
C THR A 98 -19.42 16.44 -18.92
N ALA A 99 -19.32 16.44 -17.59
CA ALA A 99 -19.08 15.28 -16.75
C ALA A 99 -19.62 14.00 -17.42
N ALA A 100 -18.72 13.13 -17.88
CA ALA A 100 -19.10 11.83 -18.41
C ALA A 100 -19.56 10.86 -17.29
N GLY A 101 -19.63 11.34 -16.03
CA GLY A 101 -20.21 10.63 -14.90
C GLY A 101 -21.48 11.30 -14.41
N GLY A 102 -22.63 10.87 -14.92
CA GLY A 102 -23.92 11.18 -14.28
C GLY A 102 -24.05 10.43 -12.93
N PRO A 103 -24.96 10.85 -12.04
CA PRO A 103 -25.30 10.09 -10.82
C PRO A 103 -25.73 8.64 -11.12
N GLN A 104 -26.05 8.34 -12.38
CA GLN A 104 -26.33 7.01 -12.93
C GLN A 104 -25.15 6.02 -12.77
N ALA A 105 -23.91 6.49 -12.65
CA ALA A 105 -22.74 5.64 -12.44
C ALA A 105 -22.50 5.28 -10.96
N LEU A 106 -23.12 6.00 -10.00
CA LEU A 106 -22.98 5.73 -8.56
C LEU A 106 -23.34 4.30 -8.14
N PRO A 107 -24.37 3.64 -8.70
CA PRO A 107 -24.65 2.25 -8.40
C PRO A 107 -23.46 1.31 -8.67
N MET A 108 -22.53 1.64 -9.57
CA MET A 108 -21.33 0.82 -9.79
C MET A 108 -20.45 0.68 -8.54
N LEU A 109 -20.57 1.59 -7.55
CA LEU A 109 -19.93 1.44 -6.23
C LEU A 109 -20.45 0.23 -5.45
N LEU A 110 -21.58 -0.37 -5.82
CA LEU A 110 -22.04 -1.63 -5.25
C LEU A 110 -21.06 -2.78 -5.54
N ALA A 111 -20.33 -2.74 -6.66
CA ALA A 111 -19.35 -3.78 -6.98
C ALA A 111 -18.20 -3.87 -5.96
N PRO A 112 -17.44 -2.80 -5.63
CA PRO A 112 -16.45 -2.87 -4.57
C PRO A 112 -17.08 -3.13 -3.19
N VAL A 113 -18.33 -2.71 -2.92
CA VAL A 113 -19.04 -3.06 -1.68
C VAL A 113 -19.26 -4.57 -1.56
N VAL A 114 -19.68 -5.25 -2.64
CA VAL A 114 -19.83 -6.71 -2.67
C VAL A 114 -18.49 -7.40 -2.43
N VAL A 115 -17.41 -6.95 -3.06
CA VAL A 115 -16.06 -7.49 -2.81
C VAL A 115 -15.69 -7.34 -1.34
N VAL A 116 -15.80 -6.14 -0.77
CA VAL A 116 -15.47 -5.87 0.63
C VAL A 116 -16.33 -6.72 1.57
N ALA A 117 -17.62 -6.84 1.30
CA ALA A 117 -18.52 -7.69 2.09
C ALA A 117 -18.07 -9.16 2.05
N LEU A 118 -17.75 -9.72 0.89
CA LEU A 118 -17.27 -11.11 0.77
C LEU A 118 -15.95 -11.32 1.53
N LEU A 119 -15.02 -10.37 1.45
CA LEU A 119 -13.75 -10.42 2.18
C LEU A 119 -13.95 -10.34 3.70
N ILE A 120 -14.87 -9.51 4.18
CA ILE A 120 -15.24 -9.44 5.61
C ILE A 120 -15.83 -10.77 6.09
N HIS A 121 -16.60 -11.46 5.24
CA HIS A 121 -17.12 -12.81 5.51
C HIS A 121 -16.07 -13.92 5.32
N LYS A 122 -14.77 -13.57 5.25
CA LYS A 122 -13.64 -14.50 5.13
C LYS A 122 -13.67 -15.40 3.89
N ARG A 123 -14.37 -14.97 2.83
CA ARG A 123 -14.29 -15.65 1.53
C ARG A 123 -12.91 -15.46 0.93
N HIS A 124 -12.52 -16.38 0.05
CA HIS A 124 -11.20 -16.33 -0.57
C HIS A 124 -11.08 -15.07 -1.44
N LEU A 125 -9.90 -14.43 -1.48
CA LEU A 125 -9.68 -13.19 -2.23
C LEU A 125 -10.08 -13.35 -3.72
N LEU A 126 -9.69 -14.47 -4.32
CA LEU A 126 -10.03 -14.78 -5.72
C LEU A 126 -11.56 -14.88 -5.93
N GLU A 127 -12.29 -15.51 -5.01
CA GLU A 127 -13.75 -15.63 -5.06
C GLU A 127 -14.39 -14.23 -4.96
N GLY A 128 -13.91 -13.40 -4.04
CA GLY A 128 -14.38 -12.02 -3.87
C GLY A 128 -14.16 -11.17 -5.12
N LEU A 129 -12.95 -11.19 -5.67
CA LEU A 129 -12.59 -10.41 -6.87
C LEU A 129 -13.36 -10.87 -8.11
N LEU A 130 -13.44 -12.18 -8.37
CA LEU A 130 -14.18 -12.70 -9.53
C LEU A 130 -15.67 -12.38 -9.44
N THR A 131 -16.26 -12.53 -8.25
CA THR A 131 -17.67 -12.18 -8.02
C THR A 131 -17.91 -10.68 -8.20
N GLY A 132 -16.99 -9.84 -7.71
CA GLY A 132 -17.05 -8.39 -7.88
C GLY A 132 -16.95 -7.95 -9.34
N ILE A 133 -16.05 -8.56 -10.12
CA ILE A 133 -15.92 -8.29 -11.57
C ILE A 133 -17.19 -8.70 -12.30
N LEU A 134 -17.70 -9.91 -12.05
CA LEU A 134 -18.93 -10.39 -12.67
C LEU A 134 -20.11 -9.47 -12.33
N PHE A 135 -20.25 -9.09 -11.06
CA PHE A 135 -21.29 -8.16 -10.63
C PHE A 135 -21.14 -6.77 -11.26
N ALA A 136 -19.92 -6.23 -11.37
CA ALA A 136 -19.66 -4.95 -12.04
C ALA A 136 -20.07 -4.97 -13.52
N VAL A 137 -19.74 -6.06 -14.24
CA VAL A 137 -20.11 -6.24 -15.65
C VAL A 137 -21.62 -6.32 -15.79
N LEU A 138 -22.29 -7.17 -14.99
CA LEU A 138 -23.75 -7.32 -15.04
C LEU A 138 -24.47 -6.01 -14.72
N LEU A 139 -24.00 -5.29 -13.70
CA LEU A 139 -24.59 -4.02 -13.30
C LEU A 139 -24.36 -2.92 -14.35
N GLY A 140 -23.16 -2.83 -14.92
CA GLY A 140 -22.86 -1.85 -15.97
C GLY A 140 -23.66 -2.12 -17.25
N LEU A 141 -23.85 -3.39 -17.63
CA LEU A 141 -24.75 -3.77 -18.74
C LEU A 141 -26.20 -3.42 -18.43
N ALA A 142 -26.69 -3.73 -17.22
CA ALA A 142 -28.06 -3.48 -16.81
C ALA A 142 -28.41 -1.98 -16.76
N LEU A 143 -27.44 -1.14 -16.42
CA LEU A 143 -27.59 0.32 -16.37
C LEU A 143 -27.30 1.01 -17.71
N GLY A 144 -26.91 0.25 -18.75
CA GLY A 144 -26.52 0.81 -20.05
C GLY A 144 -25.23 1.63 -20.01
N LEU A 145 -24.41 1.47 -18.96
CA LEU A 145 -23.10 2.11 -18.80
C LEU A 145 -21.98 1.37 -19.52
N LEU A 146 -22.20 0.07 -19.81
CA LEU A 146 -21.31 -0.78 -20.58
C LEU A 146 -22.07 -1.33 -21.78
N GLU A 147 -21.47 -1.26 -22.96
CA GLU A 147 -21.97 -1.96 -24.14
C GLU A 147 -21.30 -3.35 -24.23
N PRO A 148 -22.02 -4.42 -24.64
CA PRO A 148 -21.43 -5.75 -24.79
C PRO A 148 -20.17 -5.78 -25.66
N ALA A 149 -20.11 -4.91 -26.68
CA ALA A 149 -18.96 -4.78 -27.57
C ALA A 149 -17.70 -4.26 -26.85
N GLN A 150 -17.84 -3.48 -25.78
CA GLN A 150 -16.69 -2.92 -25.05
C GLN A 150 -16.01 -3.96 -24.14
N ILE A 151 -16.71 -5.06 -23.80
CA ILE A 151 -16.16 -6.12 -22.94
C ILE A 151 -15.02 -6.84 -23.67
N LEU A 152 -15.27 -7.24 -24.91
CA LEU A 152 -14.33 -7.93 -25.77
C LEU A 152 -14.75 -7.75 -27.23
N TYR A 153 -13.88 -7.19 -28.06
CA TYR A 153 -14.10 -7.03 -29.50
C TYR A 153 -12.84 -7.32 -30.30
N LEU A 154 -13.01 -7.54 -31.61
CA LEU A 154 -11.92 -7.67 -32.56
C LEU A 154 -11.73 -6.34 -33.27
N ASP A 155 -10.56 -5.76 -33.08
CA ASP A 155 -10.08 -4.65 -33.91
C ASP A 155 -9.59 -5.25 -35.23
N LEU A 156 -10.44 -5.14 -36.26
CA LEU A 156 -10.22 -5.71 -37.59
C LEU A 156 -9.11 -4.98 -38.35
N ASP A 157 -8.82 -3.72 -38.02
CA ASP A 157 -7.78 -2.93 -38.70
C ASP A 157 -6.39 -3.38 -38.26
N ASN A 158 -6.26 -3.78 -36.99
CA ASN A 158 -5.00 -4.27 -36.42
C ASN A 158 -4.94 -5.79 -36.25
N PHE A 159 -6.02 -6.51 -36.59
CA PHE A 159 -6.17 -7.96 -36.36
C PHE A 159 -5.86 -8.37 -34.91
N THR A 160 -6.28 -7.56 -33.93
CA THR A 160 -6.04 -7.82 -32.50
C THR A 160 -7.35 -7.87 -31.72
N ALA A 161 -7.40 -8.69 -30.68
CA ALA A 161 -8.49 -8.63 -29.72
C ALA A 161 -8.25 -7.45 -28.76
N ARG A 162 -9.29 -6.65 -28.54
CA ARG A 162 -9.31 -5.48 -27.65
C ARG A 162 -10.51 -5.57 -26.72
N GLY A 163 -10.53 -4.75 -25.68
CA GLY A 163 -11.66 -4.61 -24.77
C GLY A 163 -11.25 -4.53 -23.31
N LEU A 164 -12.22 -4.23 -22.45
CA LEU A 164 -12.00 -3.99 -21.03
C LEU A 164 -11.26 -5.13 -20.31
N VAL A 165 -11.53 -6.39 -20.68
CA VAL A 165 -10.85 -7.54 -20.07
C VAL A 165 -9.37 -7.57 -20.46
N ILE A 166 -9.05 -7.33 -21.73
CA ILE A 166 -7.68 -7.33 -22.25
C ILE A 166 -6.91 -6.14 -21.69
N ASP A 167 -7.48 -4.94 -21.71
CA ASP A 167 -6.88 -3.73 -21.15
C ASP A 167 -6.59 -3.92 -19.64
N GLY A 168 -7.52 -4.56 -18.92
CA GLY A 168 -7.34 -4.91 -17.50
C GLY A 168 -6.19 -5.88 -17.28
N MET A 169 -6.05 -6.90 -18.13
CA MET A 169 -4.94 -7.86 -18.08
C MET A 169 -3.59 -7.19 -18.40
N GLU A 170 -3.51 -6.40 -19.46
CA GLU A 170 -2.29 -5.72 -19.89
C GLU A 170 -1.73 -4.80 -18.80
N ARG A 171 -2.61 -4.10 -18.06
CA ARG A 171 -2.23 -3.28 -16.88
C ARG A 171 -1.57 -4.10 -15.76
N GLY A 172 -1.93 -5.38 -15.61
CA GLY A 172 -1.42 -6.26 -14.55
C GLY A 172 -0.21 -7.11 -14.92
N ILE A 173 -0.03 -7.43 -16.21
CA ILE A 173 1.03 -8.34 -16.69
C ILE A 173 2.43 -7.79 -16.38
N GLY A 174 2.69 -6.52 -16.70
CA GLY A 174 4.01 -5.90 -16.49
C GLY A 174 4.45 -5.93 -15.03
N VAL A 175 3.51 -5.63 -14.13
CA VAL A 175 3.73 -5.68 -12.67
C VAL A 175 4.02 -7.11 -12.23
N SER A 176 3.23 -8.07 -12.71
CA SER A 176 3.36 -9.49 -12.31
C SER A 176 4.74 -10.03 -12.70
N ILE A 177 5.19 -9.76 -13.93
CA ILE A 177 6.54 -10.15 -14.40
C ILE A 177 7.62 -9.47 -13.55
N PHE A 178 7.49 -8.16 -13.31
CA PHE A 178 8.44 -7.43 -12.47
C PHE A 178 8.52 -8.01 -11.05
N THR A 179 7.40 -8.33 -10.42
CA THR A 179 7.35 -8.94 -9.10
C THR A 179 7.98 -10.33 -9.07
N ILE A 180 7.74 -11.17 -10.08
CA ILE A 180 8.36 -12.51 -10.19
C ILE A 180 9.88 -12.38 -10.28
N LEU A 181 10.39 -11.48 -11.13
CA LEU A 181 11.83 -11.24 -11.27
C LEU A 181 12.45 -10.68 -9.99
N LEU A 182 11.77 -9.74 -9.33
CA LEU A 182 12.21 -9.14 -8.08
C LEU A 182 12.28 -10.21 -6.97
N VAL A 183 11.27 -11.06 -6.82
CA VAL A 183 11.31 -12.16 -5.84
C VAL A 183 12.45 -13.14 -6.15
N GLY A 184 12.67 -13.49 -7.42
CA GLY A 184 13.80 -14.33 -7.82
C GLY A 184 15.17 -13.73 -7.44
N LEU A 185 15.35 -12.43 -7.62
CA LEU A 185 16.55 -11.70 -7.18
C LEU A 185 16.71 -11.74 -5.66
N VAL A 186 15.62 -11.51 -4.92
CA VAL A 186 15.64 -11.44 -3.45
C VAL A 186 16.01 -12.80 -2.85
N VAL A 187 15.46 -13.90 -3.37
CA VAL A 187 15.84 -15.26 -2.93
C VAL A 187 17.34 -15.50 -3.14
N GLY A 188 17.91 -15.03 -4.26
CA GLY A 188 19.36 -15.09 -4.50
C GLY A 188 20.17 -14.28 -3.49
N LEU A 189 19.70 -13.08 -3.13
CA LEU A 189 20.31 -12.24 -2.09
C LEU A 189 20.25 -12.91 -0.71
N GLU A 190 19.14 -13.56 -0.37
CA GLU A 190 19.02 -14.30 0.90
C GLU A 190 19.96 -15.52 0.94
N ALA A 191 20.05 -16.27 -0.15
CA ALA A 191 20.96 -17.42 -0.28
C ALA A 191 22.44 -17.03 -0.12
N SER A 192 22.80 -15.78 -0.46
CA SER A 192 24.17 -15.26 -0.28
C SER A 192 24.58 -15.05 1.19
N GLY A 193 23.62 -15.14 2.13
CA GLY A 193 23.86 -14.90 3.55
C GLY A 193 24.07 -13.42 3.92
N VAL A 194 23.89 -12.48 2.97
CA VAL A 194 24.01 -11.03 3.23
C VAL A 194 23.09 -10.59 4.36
N LEU A 195 21.87 -11.11 4.40
CA LEU A 195 20.92 -10.82 5.47
C LEU A 195 21.38 -11.33 6.84
N ALA A 196 21.97 -12.53 6.90
CA ALA A 196 22.53 -13.05 8.14
C ALA A 196 23.70 -12.19 8.63
N ARG A 197 24.60 -11.78 7.72
CA ARG A 197 25.70 -10.86 8.02
C ARG A 197 25.22 -9.49 8.50
N LEU A 198 24.14 -8.97 7.91
CA LEU A 198 23.50 -7.73 8.32
C LEU A 198 22.98 -7.86 9.76
N ILE A 199 22.24 -8.94 10.06
CA ILE A 199 21.74 -9.24 11.40
C ILE A 199 22.89 -9.38 12.41
N ASP A 200 23.98 -10.05 12.07
CA ASP A 200 25.14 -10.20 12.96
C ASP A 200 25.86 -8.87 13.20
N ALA A 201 26.00 -8.05 12.15
CA ALA A 201 26.59 -6.72 12.25
C ALA A 201 25.78 -5.79 13.16
N THR A 202 24.45 -5.91 13.14
CA THR A 202 23.55 -5.07 13.94
C THR A 202 23.20 -5.67 15.31
N GLY A 203 23.31 -6.99 15.50
CA GLY A 203 22.69 -7.74 16.61
C GLY A 203 23.40 -7.76 17.97
N GLY A 204 24.62 -7.21 18.10
CA GLY A 204 25.45 -7.44 19.29
C GLY A 204 25.48 -6.35 20.38
N ARG A 205 24.81 -5.20 20.19
CA ARG A 205 25.20 -3.96 20.90
C ARG A 205 24.13 -3.27 21.73
N ALA A 206 22.92 -3.81 21.82
CA ALA A 206 21.88 -3.22 22.68
C ALA A 206 22.27 -3.35 24.16
N ARG A 207 22.24 -2.23 24.90
CA ARG A 207 22.43 -2.19 26.37
C ARG A 207 21.18 -1.74 27.12
N SER A 208 20.11 -1.39 26.39
CA SER A 208 18.86 -0.86 26.94
C SER A 208 17.69 -1.25 26.04
N VAL A 209 16.47 -1.14 26.58
CA VAL A 209 15.22 -1.37 25.82
C VAL A 209 15.14 -0.46 24.60
N ARG A 210 15.48 0.83 24.76
CA ARG A 210 15.56 1.81 23.65
C ARG A 210 16.58 1.37 22.59
N GLY A 211 17.74 0.91 23.03
CA GLY A 211 18.77 0.38 22.12
C GLY A 211 18.25 -0.82 21.33
N ALA A 212 17.54 -1.74 21.98
CA ALA A 212 16.98 -2.91 21.31
C ALA A 212 15.93 -2.53 20.25
N GLU A 213 15.02 -1.61 20.56
CA GLU A 213 14.05 -1.09 19.58
C GLU A 213 14.73 -0.39 18.40
N LEU A 214 15.77 0.39 18.65
CA LEU A 214 16.56 1.05 17.60
C LEU A 214 17.27 0.03 16.71
N TRP A 215 17.87 -1.01 17.29
CA TRP A 215 18.53 -2.06 16.52
C TRP A 215 17.54 -2.88 15.69
N ILE A 216 16.36 -3.18 16.23
CA ILE A 216 15.27 -3.80 15.48
C ILE A 216 14.90 -2.91 14.31
N PHE A 217 14.58 -1.63 14.56
CA PHE A 217 14.22 -0.66 13.53
C PHE A 217 15.27 -0.60 12.42
N VAL A 218 16.54 -0.36 12.75
CA VAL A 218 17.64 -0.27 11.77
C VAL A 218 17.80 -1.55 10.95
N THR A 219 17.73 -2.71 11.61
CA THR A 219 17.87 -4.01 10.92
C THR A 219 16.73 -4.25 9.95
N VAL A 220 15.49 -3.94 10.37
CA VAL A 220 14.30 -4.06 9.52
C VAL A 220 14.37 -3.07 8.34
N SER A 221 14.76 -1.82 8.59
CA SER A 221 14.95 -0.80 7.54
C SER A 221 15.96 -1.24 6.49
N LEU A 222 17.12 -1.75 6.91
CA LEU A 222 18.14 -2.23 5.98
C LEU A 222 17.66 -3.49 5.24
N ALA A 223 16.99 -4.42 5.92
CA ALA A 223 16.44 -5.60 5.30
C ALA A 223 15.38 -5.26 4.24
N VAL A 224 14.48 -4.31 4.50
CA VAL A 224 13.45 -3.93 3.52
C VAL A 224 14.00 -3.11 2.36
N LEU A 225 15.02 -2.28 2.58
CA LEU A 225 15.71 -1.58 1.50
C LEU A 225 16.50 -2.55 0.61
N LEU A 226 17.10 -3.59 1.20
CA LEU A 226 17.83 -4.62 0.46
C LEU A 226 16.90 -5.56 -0.31
N THR A 227 15.85 -6.04 0.35
CA THR A 227 14.91 -7.02 -0.24
C THR A 227 13.85 -6.37 -1.09
N THR A 228 13.62 -5.06 -0.96
CA THR A 228 12.61 -4.28 -1.69
C THR A 228 11.17 -4.79 -1.54
N HIS A 229 10.93 -5.75 -0.63
CA HIS A 229 9.66 -6.45 -0.46
C HIS A 229 9.33 -6.60 1.03
N SER A 230 8.25 -5.94 1.48
CA SER A 230 7.91 -5.82 2.90
C SER A 230 7.77 -7.15 3.62
N VAL A 231 7.01 -8.10 3.07
CA VAL A 231 6.80 -9.43 3.67
C VAL A 231 8.10 -10.22 3.79
N VAL A 232 8.89 -10.26 2.73
CA VAL A 232 10.17 -10.98 2.71
C VAL A 232 11.09 -10.41 3.80
N ALA A 233 11.21 -9.09 3.90
CA ALA A 233 11.96 -8.41 4.96
C ALA A 233 11.48 -8.79 6.38
N ILE A 234 10.16 -8.84 6.62
CA ILE A 234 9.61 -9.23 7.92
C ILE A 234 9.99 -10.67 8.28
N LEU A 235 9.82 -11.61 7.35
CA LEU A 235 10.11 -13.03 7.57
C LEU A 235 11.60 -13.24 7.83
N ALA A 236 12.43 -12.60 7.01
CA ALA A 236 13.88 -12.54 7.09
C ALA A 236 14.40 -12.18 8.50
N VAL A 237 13.90 -11.07 9.07
CA VAL A 237 14.38 -10.54 10.36
C VAL A 237 13.49 -10.95 11.53
N GLY A 238 12.40 -11.69 11.30
CA GLY A 238 11.38 -11.98 12.30
C GLY A 238 11.91 -12.73 13.52
N ARG A 239 12.76 -13.74 13.31
CA ARG A 239 13.43 -14.47 14.41
C ARG A 239 14.36 -13.56 15.19
N PHE A 240 15.18 -12.77 14.49
CA PHE A 240 16.08 -11.80 15.13
C PHE A 240 15.31 -10.82 16.02
N THR A 241 14.26 -10.20 15.47
CA THR A 241 13.41 -9.25 16.20
C THR A 241 12.77 -9.88 17.44
N ARG A 242 12.33 -11.13 17.32
CA ARG A 242 11.73 -11.86 18.44
C ARG A 242 12.75 -12.08 19.56
N GLU A 243 13.92 -12.62 19.26
CA GLU A 243 14.96 -12.90 20.27
C GLU A 243 15.55 -11.62 20.87
N ALA A 244 15.85 -10.63 20.03
CA ALA A 244 16.31 -9.31 20.47
C ALA A 244 15.27 -8.66 21.41
N GLY A 245 13.98 -8.74 21.05
CA GLY A 245 12.93 -8.18 21.89
C GLY A 245 12.70 -8.94 23.20
N LYS A 246 12.74 -10.29 23.18
CA LYS A 246 12.60 -11.11 24.42
C LYS A 246 13.70 -10.77 25.43
N ARG A 247 14.94 -10.61 24.97
CA ARG A 247 16.10 -10.25 25.82
C ARG A 247 15.88 -8.96 26.63
N PHE A 248 15.08 -8.04 26.12
CA PHE A 248 14.79 -6.75 26.75
C PHE A 248 13.34 -6.60 27.24
N GLY A 249 12.57 -7.70 27.31
CA GLY A 249 11.18 -7.68 27.78
C GLY A 249 10.19 -6.95 26.86
N LEU A 250 10.52 -6.81 25.58
CA LEU A 250 9.59 -6.25 24.58
C LEU A 250 8.52 -7.30 24.24
N GLY A 251 7.27 -6.98 24.53
CA GLY A 251 6.14 -7.85 24.25
C GLY A 251 5.84 -8.03 22.75
N PRO A 252 5.08 -9.07 22.39
CA PRO A 252 4.87 -9.47 21.00
C PRO A 252 4.20 -8.39 20.14
N TYR A 253 3.20 -7.65 20.65
CA TYR A 253 2.59 -6.55 19.90
C TYR A 253 3.60 -5.44 19.55
N ARG A 254 4.48 -5.06 20.47
CA ARG A 254 5.48 -3.99 20.24
C ARG A 254 6.46 -4.39 19.13
N ARG A 255 6.92 -5.64 19.16
CA ARG A 255 7.82 -6.19 18.13
C ARG A 255 7.14 -6.26 16.77
N ALA A 256 5.88 -6.72 16.73
CA ALA A 256 5.10 -6.79 15.49
C ALA A 256 4.87 -5.40 14.89
N ASN A 257 4.56 -4.41 15.74
CA ASN A 257 4.42 -3.02 15.31
C ASN A 257 5.73 -2.47 14.74
N LEU A 258 6.87 -2.67 15.42
CA LEU A 258 8.18 -2.23 14.91
C LEU A 258 8.53 -2.85 13.57
N LEU A 259 8.15 -4.09 13.31
CA LEU A 259 8.33 -4.72 12.00
C LEU A 259 7.47 -4.03 10.94
N ASP A 260 6.16 -4.06 11.15
CA ASP A 260 5.16 -3.63 10.17
C ASP A 260 5.30 -2.15 9.82
N THR A 261 5.34 -1.27 10.81
CA THR A 261 5.39 0.18 10.56
C THR A 261 6.69 0.60 9.87
N THR A 262 7.76 -0.17 10.02
CA THR A 262 9.06 0.06 9.36
C THR A 262 9.07 -0.45 7.92
N VAL A 263 8.45 -1.60 7.64
CA VAL A 263 8.38 -2.11 6.26
C VAL A 263 7.28 -1.46 5.42
N CYS A 264 6.32 -0.78 6.06
CA CYS A 264 5.31 0.03 5.40
C CYS A 264 5.75 1.49 5.21
N THR A 265 7.04 1.80 5.40
CA THR A 265 7.59 3.15 5.17
C THR A 265 8.38 3.23 3.87
N TYR A 266 9.54 2.58 3.81
CA TYR A 266 10.47 2.75 2.68
C TYR A 266 9.91 2.30 1.33
N PRO A 267 9.22 1.14 1.23
CA PRO A 267 8.69 0.66 -0.05
C PRO A 267 7.65 1.59 -0.68
N PHE A 268 7.07 2.48 0.12
CA PHE A 268 6.07 3.44 -0.31
C PHE A 268 6.64 4.84 -0.60
N ILE A 269 7.96 5.02 -0.42
CA ILE A 269 8.71 6.25 -0.70
C ILE A 269 9.70 6.06 -1.84
N VAL A 270 10.37 4.91 -1.88
CA VAL A 270 11.55 4.68 -2.71
C VAL A 270 11.18 4.15 -4.09
N PRO A 271 11.68 4.75 -5.20
CA PRO A 271 11.13 4.56 -6.54
C PRO A 271 11.24 3.14 -7.13
N TYR A 272 12.18 2.33 -6.65
CA TYR A 272 12.40 0.96 -7.14
C TYR A 272 11.54 -0.09 -6.42
N CYS A 273 10.75 0.31 -5.42
CA CYS A 273 9.88 -0.60 -4.70
C CYS A 273 8.53 -0.77 -5.39
N ILE A 274 7.92 -1.94 -5.22
CA ILE A 274 6.67 -2.32 -5.90
C ILE A 274 5.54 -1.28 -5.74
N PRO A 275 5.24 -0.73 -4.54
CA PRO A 275 4.14 0.22 -4.37
C PRO A 275 4.28 1.51 -5.20
N THR A 276 5.47 2.10 -5.28
CA THR A 276 5.70 3.33 -6.05
C THR A 276 5.71 3.07 -7.55
N VAL A 277 6.28 1.93 -7.98
CA VAL A 277 6.24 1.49 -9.39
C VAL A 277 4.80 1.25 -9.83
N LEU A 278 4.01 0.59 -8.98
CA LEU A 278 2.59 0.36 -9.20
C LEU A 278 1.82 1.67 -9.33
N ALA A 279 1.99 2.58 -8.37
CA ALA A 279 1.33 3.88 -8.40
C ALA A 279 1.64 4.65 -9.68
N ALA A 280 2.91 4.67 -10.10
CA ALA A 280 3.32 5.28 -11.36
C ALA A 280 2.67 4.62 -12.58
N SER A 281 2.67 3.29 -12.65
CA SER A 281 2.08 2.56 -13.78
C SER A 281 0.58 2.85 -13.94
N THR A 282 -0.14 3.05 -12.84
CA THR A 282 -1.58 3.34 -12.86
C THR A 282 -1.92 4.75 -13.33
N THR A 283 -0.95 5.67 -13.38
CA THR A 283 -1.20 7.05 -13.87
C THR A 283 -1.51 7.13 -15.36
N ALA A 284 -1.23 6.07 -16.13
CA ALA A 284 -1.64 5.96 -17.53
C ALA A 284 -3.17 6.08 -17.71
N ALA A 285 -3.97 5.73 -16.69
CA ALA A 285 -5.42 5.92 -16.73
C ALA A 285 -5.85 7.40 -16.84
N GLY A 286 -4.99 8.33 -16.43
CA GLY A 286 -5.26 9.77 -16.48
C GLY A 286 -4.99 10.43 -17.84
N GLU A 287 -4.37 9.73 -18.80
CA GLU A 287 -3.99 10.33 -20.09
C GLU A 287 -5.20 10.79 -20.90
N ALA A 288 -6.29 10.02 -20.87
CA ALA A 288 -7.55 10.39 -21.50
C ALA A 288 -8.18 11.66 -20.89
N ALA A 289 -7.84 11.97 -19.63
CA ALA A 289 -8.25 13.17 -18.91
C ALA A 289 -7.21 14.31 -19.01
N GLY A 290 -6.18 14.19 -19.87
CA GLY A 290 -5.14 15.20 -20.05
C GLY A 290 -4.12 15.29 -18.89
N LEU A 291 -4.10 14.30 -17.99
CA LEU A 291 -3.18 14.27 -16.86
C LEU A 291 -1.82 13.66 -17.24
N PRO A 292 -0.71 14.14 -16.65
CA PRO A 292 0.62 13.62 -16.94
C PRO A 292 0.81 12.20 -16.39
N ARG A 293 1.71 11.43 -17.01
CA ARG A 293 2.29 10.25 -16.36
C ARG A 293 3.29 10.68 -15.31
N LEU A 294 3.22 10.08 -14.13
CA LEU A 294 4.08 10.43 -13.01
C LEU A 294 5.19 9.41 -12.80
N SER A 295 6.35 9.89 -12.36
CA SER A 295 7.46 9.01 -12.00
C SER A 295 7.23 8.34 -10.64
N PRO A 296 7.77 7.13 -10.40
CA PRO A 296 7.70 6.48 -9.08
C PRO A 296 8.28 7.35 -7.96
N LEU A 297 9.36 8.08 -8.24
CA LEU A 297 10.02 8.94 -7.25
C LEU A 297 9.16 10.13 -6.86
N SER A 298 8.55 10.82 -7.83
CA SER A 298 7.70 11.98 -7.54
C SER A 298 6.51 11.60 -6.67
N ILE A 299 5.89 10.44 -6.92
CA ILE A 299 4.77 9.94 -6.11
C ILE A 299 5.24 9.53 -4.71
N GLY A 300 6.33 8.76 -4.63
CA GLY A 300 6.85 8.27 -3.35
C GLY A 300 7.29 9.40 -2.41
N LEU A 301 7.90 10.46 -2.93
CA LEU A 301 8.33 11.60 -2.13
C LEU A 301 7.17 12.38 -1.50
N VAL A 302 6.00 12.42 -2.16
CA VAL A 302 4.78 13.07 -1.62
C VAL A 302 3.86 12.10 -0.87
N ASN A 303 4.33 10.89 -0.57
CA ASN A 303 3.63 9.99 0.34
C ASN A 303 3.81 10.47 1.79
N PHE A 304 3.09 11.52 2.16
CA PHE A 304 3.13 12.12 3.49
C PHE A 304 2.75 11.15 4.60
N HIS A 305 1.92 10.14 4.32
CA HIS A 305 1.62 9.09 5.30
C HIS A 305 2.86 8.27 5.66
N SER A 306 3.63 7.84 4.67
CA SER A 306 4.87 7.08 4.91
C SER A 306 5.89 7.93 5.67
N TRP A 307 6.09 9.19 5.29
CA TRP A 307 6.98 10.10 6.02
C TRP A 307 6.52 10.34 7.47
N ALA A 308 5.22 10.57 7.68
CA ALA A 308 4.67 10.74 9.02
C ALA A 308 4.81 9.46 9.86
N LEU A 309 4.58 8.29 9.26
CA LEU A 309 4.76 7.00 9.92
C LEU A 309 6.22 6.79 10.33
N LEU A 310 7.18 7.13 9.47
CA LEU A 310 8.62 7.09 9.79
C LEU A 310 8.93 7.94 11.03
N ALA A 311 8.43 9.18 11.04
CA ALA A 311 8.62 10.10 12.16
C ALA A 311 8.00 9.57 13.45
N VAL A 312 6.78 9.03 13.39
CA VAL A 312 6.08 8.44 14.53
C VAL A 312 6.83 7.22 15.08
N VAL A 313 7.34 6.35 14.22
CA VAL A 313 8.12 5.17 14.63
C VAL A 313 9.43 5.57 15.29
N LEU A 314 10.17 6.51 14.68
CA LEU A 314 11.42 7.03 15.26
C LEU A 314 11.16 7.67 16.64
N LEU A 315 10.11 8.49 16.75
CA LEU A 315 9.69 9.08 18.01
C LEU A 315 9.32 8.00 19.04
N ALA A 316 8.59 6.97 18.61
CA ALA A 316 8.22 5.84 19.46
C ALA A 316 9.43 5.06 19.99
N VAL A 317 10.45 4.85 19.16
CA VAL A 317 11.71 4.20 19.53
C VAL A 317 12.49 5.05 20.55
N ILE A 318 12.67 6.35 20.26
CA ILE A 318 13.46 7.28 21.08
C ILE A 318 12.79 7.50 22.44
N THR A 319 11.51 7.85 22.45
CA THR A 319 10.78 8.21 23.68
C THR A 319 10.34 6.98 24.47
N GLY A 320 9.99 5.90 23.76
CA GLY A 320 9.25 4.76 24.32
C GLY A 320 7.74 4.91 24.26
N TYR A 321 7.23 5.90 23.53
CA TYR A 321 5.80 6.05 23.27
C TYR A 321 5.19 4.73 22.77
N GLY A 322 4.06 4.34 23.36
CA GLY A 322 3.35 3.11 23.07
C GLY A 322 3.68 1.92 23.98
N ARG A 323 4.92 1.80 24.50
CA ARG A 323 5.36 0.59 25.23
C ARG A 323 4.41 0.12 26.35
N ALA A 324 3.95 1.04 27.19
CA ALA A 324 3.05 0.70 28.30
C ALA A 324 1.68 0.18 27.81
N GLY A 325 1.15 0.75 26.72
CA GLY A 325 -0.10 0.27 26.11
C GLY A 325 0.07 -1.05 25.35
N ASP A 326 1.25 -1.34 24.80
CA ASP A 326 1.55 -2.66 24.22
C ASP A 326 1.60 -3.69 25.35
N ALA A 327 2.25 -3.35 26.48
CA ALA A 327 2.38 -4.22 27.64
C ALA A 327 1.02 -4.59 28.26
N SER A 328 0.12 -3.62 28.43
CA SER A 328 -1.23 -3.89 28.97
C SER A 328 -2.07 -4.77 28.04
N MET A 329 -1.96 -4.58 26.72
CA MET A 329 -2.60 -5.45 25.73
C MET A 329 -2.05 -6.88 25.80
N ASN A 330 -0.74 -7.06 25.98
CA ASN A 330 -0.14 -8.39 26.11
C ASN A 330 -0.64 -9.11 27.38
N GLN A 331 -0.81 -8.40 28.48
CA GLN A 331 -1.35 -8.98 29.72
C GLN A 331 -2.78 -9.51 29.50
N ARG A 332 -3.64 -8.69 28.87
CA ARG A 332 -5.02 -9.09 28.55
C ARG A 332 -5.14 -10.24 27.56
N ALA A 333 -4.14 -10.43 26.70
CA ALA A 333 -4.13 -11.52 25.73
C ALA A 333 -3.58 -12.84 26.33
N ALA A 334 -2.93 -12.77 27.50
CA ALA A 334 -2.42 -13.94 28.22
C ALA A 334 -3.43 -14.50 29.25
N GLU A 335 -4.47 -13.73 29.57
CA GLU A 335 -5.64 -14.10 30.38
C GLU A 335 -6.69 -14.82 29.53
#